data_AF-A0A8S1U004-F1
#
_entry.id   AF-A0A8S1U004-F1
#
_cell.length_a   1.000
_cell.length_b   1.000
_cell.length_c   1.000
_cell.angle_alpha   90.00
_cell.angle_beta   90.00
_cell.angle_gamma   90.00
#
_symmetry.space_group_name_H-M   'P 1'
#
loop_
_entity.id
_entity.type
_entity.pdbx_description
1 polymer ?
#
loop_
_entity_poly.entity_id
_entity_poly.type
_entity_poly.pdbx_seq_one_letter_code
_entity_poly.pdbx_strand_id
1 'polypeptide(L)'
;MNKLYIESIKTSAELIPIDIYFLLKIGEHCQFSNILSLQQQSQTCNMCIQYQAREKQPISIECWAYDQHLVPKAFFGKEKLTNTTRKITLDGMEIQIRQSQQERSRTPEIAMKRDASPFGKRDLTPKREKK
;
A
#
# COMPACT_ATOMS: atom_id res chain seq x y z
N MET A 1 -2.71 3.93 9.48
CA MET A 1 -1.73 2.82 9.43
C MET A 1 -1.53 2.46 7.96
N ASN A 2 -0.28 2.43 7.50
CA ASN A 2 0.03 2.20 6.08
C ASN A 2 0.08 0.70 5.77
N LYS A 3 -0.20 0.34 4.51
CA LYS A 3 -0.22 -1.06 4.07
C LYS A 3 0.57 -1.24 2.78
N LEU A 4 1.36 -2.30 2.72
CA LEU A 4 2.02 -2.78 1.51
C LEU A 4 1.42 -4.15 1.15
N TYR A 5 0.99 -4.30 -0.09
CA TYR A 5 0.44 -5.53 -0.62
C TYR A 5 1.43 -6.14 -1.60
N ILE A 6 1.77 -7.42 -1.42
CA ILE A 6 2.43 -8.22 -2.44
C ILE A 6 1.31 -8.91 -3.23
N GLU A 7 1.11 -8.51 -4.49
CA GLU A 7 -0.08 -8.88 -5.28
C GLU A 7 0.14 -10.15 -6.11
N SER A 8 1.32 -10.29 -6.70
CA SER A 8 1.69 -11.49 -7.44
C SER A 8 3.18 -11.70 -7.45
N ILE A 9 3.56 -12.96 -7.59
CA ILE A 9 4.94 -13.38 -7.78
C ILE A 9 4.96 -14.31 -8.99
N LYS A 10 5.84 -14.03 -9.94
CA LYS A 10 6.06 -14.82 -11.14
C LYS A 10 7.52 -15.23 -11.17
N THR A 11 7.79 -16.47 -11.56
CA THR A 11 9.13 -16.98 -11.82
C THR A 11 9.19 -17.55 -13.22
N SER A 12 10.29 -17.28 -13.93
CA SER A 12 10.61 -17.85 -15.23
C SER A 12 11.30 -19.21 -15.12
N ALA A 13 11.72 -19.61 -13.91
CA ALA A 13 12.37 -20.90 -13.67
C ALA A 13 11.34 -22.05 -13.61
N GLU A 14 11.79 -23.27 -13.91
CA GLU A 14 11.02 -24.47 -13.59
C GLU A 14 10.69 -24.54 -12.09
N LEU A 15 9.58 -25.22 -11.80
CA LEU A 15 8.76 -25.07 -10.61
C LEU A 15 9.42 -25.72 -9.37
N ILE A 16 10.53 -25.12 -8.93
CA ILE A 16 11.21 -25.48 -7.69
C ILE A 16 10.53 -24.71 -6.55
N PRO A 17 10.17 -25.37 -5.44
CA PRO A 17 9.75 -24.70 -4.22
C PRO A 17 10.77 -23.65 -3.76
N ILE A 18 10.32 -22.40 -3.66
CA ILE A 18 11.17 -21.26 -3.28
C ILE A 18 10.55 -20.57 -2.08
N ASP A 19 11.34 -20.34 -1.04
CA ASP A 19 10.95 -19.50 0.10
C ASP A 19 11.40 -18.07 -0.13
N ILE A 20 10.44 -17.14 -0.05
CA ILE A 20 10.68 -15.72 -0.24
C ILE A 20 10.51 -15.00 1.09
N TYR A 21 11.54 -14.27 1.48
CA TYR A 21 11.61 -13.47 2.69
C TYR A 21 11.55 -12.00 2.31
N PHE A 22 10.78 -11.23 3.06
CA PHE A 22 10.64 -9.79 2.86
C PHE A 22 11.08 -9.05 4.11
N LEU A 23 11.99 -8.08 3.97
CA LEU A 23 12.39 -7.16 5.02
C LEU A 23 11.99 -5.75 4.64
N LEU A 24 11.10 -5.17 5.43
CA LEU A 24 10.73 -3.77 5.31
C LEU A 24 11.65 -2.93 6.21
N LYS A 25 12.32 -1.94 5.63
CA LYS A 25 13.12 -0.96 6.39
C LYS A 25 12.45 0.41 6.34
N ILE A 26 12.31 1.04 7.50
CA ILE A 26 11.65 2.34 7.68
C ILE A 26 12.60 3.21 8.51
N GLY A 27 13.31 4.13 7.85
CA GLY A 27 14.43 4.83 8.51
C GLY A 27 15.47 3.84 9.03
N GLU A 28 15.74 3.87 10.34
CA GLU A 28 16.67 2.93 11.01
C GLU A 28 15.99 1.65 11.52
N HIS A 29 14.65 1.57 11.45
CA HIS A 29 13.90 0.42 11.94
C HIS A 29 13.75 -0.64 10.86
N CYS A 30 13.95 -1.91 11.23
CA CYS A 30 13.75 -3.07 10.38
C CYS A 30 12.55 -3.87 10.90
N GLN A 31 11.56 -4.11 10.04
CA GLN A 31 10.42 -4.97 10.31
C GLN A 31 10.50 -6.17 9.37
N PHE A 32 10.74 -7.35 9.94
CA PHE A 32 10.69 -8.59 9.18
C PHE A 32 9.24 -8.90 8.82
N SER A 33 9.02 -9.29 7.58
CA SER A 33 7.71 -9.71 7.11
C SER A 33 7.76 -11.14 6.59
N ASN A 34 6.61 -11.78 6.71
CA ASN A 34 6.33 -13.19 6.50
C ASN A 34 7.12 -13.87 5.38
N ILE A 35 7.34 -15.17 5.58
CA ILE A 35 7.84 -16.09 4.58
C ILE A 35 6.69 -16.44 3.62
N LEU A 36 6.96 -16.42 2.33
CA LEU A 36 6.05 -16.94 1.31
C LEU A 36 6.72 -18.09 0.56
N SER A 37 6.15 -19.29 0.69
CA SER A 37 6.59 -20.45 -0.07
C SER A 37 5.87 -20.47 -1.42
N LEU A 38 6.63 -20.30 -2.48
CA LEU A 38 6.14 -20.33 -3.84
C LEU A 38 6.06 -21.78 -4.31
N GLN A 39 4.85 -22.26 -4.55
CA GLN A 39 4.57 -23.64 -4.99
C GLN A 39 4.20 -23.74 -6.46
N GLN A 40 4.14 -22.62 -7.19
CA GLN A 40 3.75 -22.55 -8.59
C GLN A 40 4.56 -21.47 -9.30
N GLN A 41 4.76 -21.59 -10.62
CA GLN A 41 5.50 -20.59 -11.40
C GLN A 41 4.89 -19.19 -11.38
N SER A 42 3.58 -19.09 -11.16
CA SER A 42 2.88 -17.84 -10.97
C SER A 42 1.91 -18.01 -9.83
N GLN A 43 2.01 -17.16 -8.81
CA GLN A 43 1.13 -17.19 -7.66
C GLN A 43 0.60 -15.79 -7.41
N THR A 44 -0.73 -15.64 -7.46
CA THR A 44 -1.38 -14.47 -6.89
C THR A 44 -1.31 -14.60 -5.38
N CYS A 45 -0.78 -13.58 -4.72
CA CYS A 45 -0.63 -13.55 -3.28
C CYS A 45 -1.42 -12.36 -2.73
N ASN A 46 -2.02 -12.53 -1.56
CA ASN A 46 -2.73 -11.46 -0.84
C ASN A 46 -1.99 -11.15 0.46
N MET A 47 -0.65 -11.14 0.41
CA MET A 47 0.15 -10.82 1.59
C MET A 47 0.11 -9.33 1.84
N CYS A 48 -0.18 -8.95 3.08
CA CYS A 48 -0.27 -7.56 3.52
C CYS A 48 0.71 -7.33 4.66
N ILE A 49 1.60 -6.36 4.48
CA ILE A 49 2.53 -5.90 5.50
C ILE A 49 2.01 -4.55 6.00
N GLN A 50 1.57 -4.51 7.25
CA GLN A 50 1.14 -3.28 7.89
C GLN A 50 2.34 -2.63 8.59
N TYR A 51 2.49 -1.32 8.39
CA TYR A 51 3.59 -0.58 8.97
C TYR A 51 3.18 0.84 9.38
N GLN A 52 3.97 1.40 10.28
CA GLN A 52 3.86 2.78 10.71
C GLN A 52 5.11 3.52 10.26
N ALA A 53 4.92 4.52 9.40
CA ALA A 53 5.98 5.41 8.95
C ALA A 53 5.49 6.84 9.10
N ARG A 54 6.37 7.72 9.59
CA ARG A 54 6.11 9.17 9.61
C ARG A 54 6.23 9.74 8.21
N GLU A 55 5.57 10.86 7.97
CA GLU A 55 5.68 11.59 6.71
C GLU A 55 7.16 11.90 6.41
N LYS A 56 7.62 11.52 5.21
CA LYS A 56 9.01 11.64 4.71
C LYS A 56 10.05 10.62 5.23
N GLN A 57 9.69 9.62 6.04
CA GLN A 57 10.64 8.55 6.34
C GLN A 57 10.95 7.74 5.06
N PRO A 58 12.24 7.48 4.74
CA PRO A 58 12.59 6.61 3.64
C PRO A 58 12.14 5.19 3.97
N ILE A 59 11.49 4.55 3.01
CA ILE A 59 11.05 3.16 3.12
C ILE A 59 11.76 2.38 2.01
N SER A 60 12.30 1.22 2.35
CA SER A 60 12.84 0.27 1.36
C SER A 60 12.39 -1.14 1.69
N ILE A 61 12.21 -1.94 0.66
CA ILE A 61 11.93 -3.37 0.78
C ILE A 61 13.11 -4.13 0.21
N GLU A 62 13.62 -5.06 1.02
CA GLU A 62 14.60 -6.05 0.60
C GLU A 62 13.90 -7.40 0.56
N CYS A 63 14.21 -8.19 -0.45
CA CYS A 63 13.66 -9.52 -0.61
C CYS A 63 14.77 -10.51 -0.92
N TRP A 64 14.62 -11.72 -0.36
CA TRP A 64 15.49 -12.84 -0.61
C TRP A 64 14.65 -14.03 -1.01
N ALA A 65 15.04 -14.72 -2.07
CA ALA A 65 14.43 -15.97 -2.49
C ALA A 65 15.45 -17.11 -2.32
N TYR A 66 15.05 -18.17 -1.63
CA TYR A 66 15.87 -19.35 -1.39
C TYR A 66 15.23 -20.57 -2.03
N ASP A 67 15.99 -21.27 -2.85
CA ASP A 67 15.64 -22.59 -3.35
C ASP A 67 15.64 -23.60 -2.18
N GLN A 68 14.54 -24.35 -2.00
CA GLN A 68 14.43 -25.35 -0.92
C GLN A 68 15.23 -26.64 -1.20
N HIS A 69 15.61 -26.92 -2.45
CA HIS A 69 16.18 -28.18 -2.89
C HIS A 69 17.64 -28.08 -3.35
N LEU A 70 18.09 -26.90 -3.79
CA LEU A 70 19.48 -26.65 -4.16
C LEU A 70 20.24 -25.96 -3.01
N VAL A 71 21.55 -26.27 -2.91
CA VAL A 71 22.55 -25.55 -2.09
C VAL A 71 22.24 -24.05 -2.12
N PRO A 72 22.22 -23.32 -0.98
CA PRO A 72 21.42 -22.10 -0.82
C PRO A 72 21.83 -21.01 -1.82
N LYS A 73 21.20 -21.03 -3.00
CA LYS A 73 21.32 -19.96 -3.97
C LYS A 73 20.30 -18.92 -3.55
N ALA A 74 20.77 -17.97 -2.75
CA ALA A 74 19.97 -16.83 -2.35
C ALA A 74 19.94 -15.82 -3.50
N PHE A 75 18.76 -15.56 -4.05
CA PHE A 75 18.56 -14.42 -4.92
C PHE A 75 18.29 -13.19 -4.06
N PHE A 76 18.94 -12.08 -4.38
CA PHE A 76 18.82 -10.83 -3.62
C PHE A 76 18.24 -9.72 -4.49
N GLY A 77 17.23 -9.03 -3.96
CA GLY A 77 16.66 -7.84 -4.57
C GLY A 77 16.38 -6.79 -3.53
N LYS A 78 16.80 -5.57 -3.82
CA LYS A 78 16.60 -4.42 -2.95
C LYS A 78 15.97 -3.30 -3.74
N GLU A 79 14.83 -2.82 -3.27
CA GLU A 79 14.11 -1.73 -3.91
C GLU A 79 13.72 -0.67 -2.89
N LYS A 80 13.85 0.61 -3.26
CA LYS A 80 13.35 1.70 -2.43
C LYS A 80 11.87 1.90 -2.72
N LEU A 81 11.04 1.87 -1.68
CA LEU A 81 9.61 2.09 -1.81
C LEU A 81 9.35 3.58 -2.03
N THR A 82 8.83 3.86 -3.22
CA THR A 82 8.29 5.15 -3.63
C THR A 82 6.83 4.95 -4.04
N ASN A 83 6.08 6.04 -4.19
CA ASN A 83 4.67 5.97 -4.63
C ASN A 83 4.48 5.31 -6.01
N THR A 84 5.57 5.17 -6.78
CA THR A 84 5.59 4.57 -8.12
C THR A 84 6.19 3.17 -8.15
N THR A 85 6.78 2.70 -7.04
CA THR A 85 7.40 1.38 -7.00
C THR A 85 6.31 0.31 -7.06
N ARG A 86 6.25 -0.41 -8.18
CA ARG A 86 5.22 -1.43 -8.47
C ARG A 86 5.77 -2.84 -8.61
N LYS A 87 7.08 -2.99 -8.74
CA LYS A 87 7.72 -4.25 -9.11
C LYS A 87 9.12 -4.35 -8.54
N ILE A 88 9.48 -5.54 -8.07
CA ILE A 88 10.84 -5.95 -7.74
C ILE A 88 11.21 -7.09 -8.69
N THR A 89 12.40 -7.03 -9.28
CA THR A 89 12.92 -8.09 -10.14
C THR A 89 14.10 -8.76 -9.46
N LEU A 90 14.06 -10.09 -9.40
CA LEU A 90 15.13 -10.99 -8.98
C LEU A 90 15.51 -11.83 -10.21
N ASP A 91 16.69 -12.46 -10.20
CA ASP A 91 17.18 -13.34 -11.28
C ASP A 91 16.10 -14.36 -11.75
N GLY A 92 15.33 -14.00 -12.78
CA GLY A 92 14.18 -14.76 -13.27
C GLY A 92 12.88 -14.66 -12.46
N MET A 93 12.78 -13.89 -11.37
CA MET A 93 11.51 -13.66 -10.65
C MET A 93 11.05 -12.21 -10.68
N GLU A 94 9.74 -12.03 -10.71
CA GLU A 94 9.05 -10.75 -10.74
C GLU A 94 8.02 -10.72 -9.61
N ILE A 95 8.18 -9.76 -8.71
CA ILE A 95 7.30 -9.57 -7.56
C ILE A 95 6.56 -8.25 -7.74
N GLN A 96 5.25 -8.31 -7.90
CA GLN A 96 4.40 -7.14 -8.02
C GLN A 96 3.96 -6.65 -6.64
N ILE A 97 4.16 -5.36 -6.39
CA ILE A 97 3.88 -4.71 -5.12
C ILE A 97 2.95 -3.50 -5.31
N ARG A 98 2.00 -3.33 -4.39
CA ARG A 98 1.13 -2.16 -4.33
C ARG A 98 1.15 -1.56 -2.94
N GLN A 99 1.53 -0.29 -2.87
CA GLN A 99 1.43 0.48 -1.63
C GLN A 99 0.04 1.14 -1.56
N SER A 100 -0.69 0.90 -0.49
CA SER A 100 -1.83 1.74 -0.13
C SER A 100 -1.32 2.83 0.78
N GLN A 101 -1.30 4.06 0.27
CA GLN A 101 -1.31 5.21 1.16
C GLN A 101 -2.65 5.20 1.87
N GLN A 102 -2.63 5.39 3.19
CA GLN A 102 -3.84 5.60 3.97
C GLN A 102 -4.69 6.63 3.23
N GLU A 103 -5.84 6.20 2.70
CA GLU A 103 -6.88 7.14 2.30
C GLU A 103 -7.11 7.98 3.56
N ARG A 104 -6.69 9.26 3.52
CA ARG A 104 -7.33 10.24 4.38
C ARG A 104 -8.79 10.04 4.04
N SER A 105 -9.55 9.48 4.97
CA SER A 105 -10.99 9.56 4.94
C SER A 105 -11.26 11.06 4.80
N ARG A 106 -11.44 11.52 3.56
CA ARG A 106 -12.37 12.59 3.31
C ARG A 106 -13.66 11.95 3.76
N THR A 107 -14.00 12.13 5.03
CA THR A 107 -15.38 12.33 5.39
C THR A 107 -15.91 13.21 4.25
N PRO A 108 -16.89 12.75 3.46
CA PRO A 108 -17.66 13.70 2.70
C PRO A 108 -18.19 14.62 3.80
N GLU A 109 -17.59 15.80 3.94
CA GLU A 109 -18.23 16.89 4.61
C GLU A 109 -19.47 17.08 3.75
N ILE A 110 -20.56 16.46 4.19
CA ILE A 110 -21.87 16.63 3.62
C ILE A 110 -22.01 18.14 3.66
N ALA A 111 -21.87 18.76 2.49
CA ALA A 111 -22.34 20.10 2.25
C ALA A 111 -23.84 20.02 2.50
N MET A 112 -24.22 20.09 3.78
CA MET A 112 -25.57 20.42 4.19
C MET A 112 -25.75 21.84 3.69
N LYS A 113 -26.18 21.92 2.43
CA LYS A 113 -26.98 23.03 1.93
C LYS A 113 -28.04 23.28 3.02
N ARG A 114 -27.83 24.33 3.81
CA ARG A 114 -28.89 24.97 4.55
C ARG A 114 -29.77 25.65 3.50
N ASP A 115 -30.61 24.87 2.83
CA ASP A 115 -31.71 25.40 2.02
C ASP A 115 -32.85 24.40 2.08
N ALA A 116 -33.39 24.27 3.28
CA ALA A 116 -34.72 23.74 3.50
C ALA A 116 -35.34 24.48 4.68
N SER A 117 -35.89 25.66 4.43
CA SER A 117 -37.06 26.10 5.18
C SER A 117 -38.21 26.34 4.21
N PRO A 118 -39.19 25.41 4.11
CA PRO A 118 -40.34 25.53 3.24
C PRO A 118 -41.53 26.26 3.90
N PHE A 119 -41.32 26.94 5.03
CA PHE A 119 -42.40 27.61 5.75
C PHE A 119 -42.22 29.13 5.74
N GLY A 120 -42.97 29.78 4.86
CA GLY A 120 -43.17 31.23 4.90
C GLY A 120 -43.98 31.67 6.12
N LYS A 121 -43.57 32.79 6.73
CA LYS A 121 -44.42 33.72 7.51
C LYS A 121 -43.84 35.12 7.29
N ARG A 122 -44.41 35.88 6.34
CA ARG A 122 -45.36 37.01 6.51
C ARG A 122 -44.72 38.32 6.97
N ASP A 123 -44.91 39.33 6.12
CA ASP A 123 -44.65 40.76 6.30
C ASP A 123 -45.19 41.32 7.61
N LEU A 124 -44.47 42.30 8.19
CA LEU A 124 -45.00 43.47 8.92
C LEU A 124 -43.89 44.55 9.05
N THR A 125 -43.81 45.43 8.03
CA THR A 125 -43.57 46.92 7.99
C THR A 125 -42.76 47.67 9.08
N PRO A 126 -42.32 48.95 8.88
CA PRO A 126 -42.42 49.82 7.70
C PRO A 126 -41.10 50.53 7.25
N LYS A 127 -41.15 51.10 6.04
CA LYS A 127 -40.24 52.14 5.53
C LYS A 127 -40.08 53.29 6.54
N ARG A 128 -38.84 53.73 6.75
CA ARG A 128 -38.55 55.06 7.29
C ARG A 128 -37.69 55.82 6.28
N GLU A 129 -38.33 56.62 5.45
CA GLU A 129 -37.70 57.77 4.81
C GLU A 129 -37.47 58.87 5.86
N LYS A 130 -36.30 59.50 5.78
CA LYS A 130 -35.90 60.87 6.13
C LYS A 130 -34.38 60.82 6.41
N LYS A 131 -33.54 61.64 5.81
CA LYS A 131 -33.72 63.06 5.46
C LYS A 131 -32.74 63.45 4.36
#